data_AF-A0A9E5IXY7-F1
#
_entry.id   AF-A0A9E5IXY7-F1
#
_cell.length_a   1.000
_cell.length_b   1.000
_cell.length_c   1.000
_cell.angle_alpha   90.00
_cell.angle_beta   90.00
_cell.angle_gamma   90.00
#
_symmetry.space_group_name_H-M   'P 1'
#
loop_
_entity.id
_entity.type
_entity.pdbx_description
1 polymer ?
#
loop_
_entity_poly.entity_id
_entity_poly.type
_entity_poly.pdbx_seq_one_letter_code
_entity_poly.pdbx_strand_id
1 'polypeptide(L)' 'ILYLSCDPPALARDLLALAGFWMTEWFQPVDLFPRTAHVECLAWLSPVSSPTGLADH' A
#
# COMPACT_ATOMS: atom_id res chain seq x y z
N ILE A 1 4.83 0.02 -6.58
CA ILE A 1 5.73 -0.34 -5.46
C ILE A 1 5.12 -1.54 -4.73
N LEU A 2 5.93 -2.50 -4.27
CA LEU A 2 5.52 -3.46 -3.25
C LEU A 2 6.09 -2.98 -1.92
N TYR A 3 5.22 -2.59 -0.98
CA TYR A 3 5.60 -2.11 0.34
C TYR A 3 5.43 -3.27 1.33
N LEU A 4 6.52 -3.72 1.96
CA LEU A 4 6.49 -4.69 3.06
C LEU A 4 6.76 -3.99 4.41
N SER A 5 5.92 -4.22 5.42
CA SER A 5 6.08 -3.65 6.77
C SER A 5 5.68 -4.64 7.86
N CYS A 6 6.42 -4.66 8.98
CA CYS A 6 6.07 -5.42 10.18
C CYS A 6 5.18 -4.67 11.18
N ASP A 7 4.87 -3.40 10.92
CA ASP A 7 4.06 -2.54 11.77
C ASP A 7 2.85 -2.00 10.98
N PRO A 8 1.64 -2.59 11.17
CA PRO A 8 0.45 -2.18 10.44
C PRO A 8 0.02 -0.70 10.69
N PRO A 9 0.03 -0.18 11.94
CA PRO A 9 -0.17 1.25 12.19
C PRO A 9 0.83 2.17 11.47
N ALA A 10 2.12 1.81 11.43
CA ALA A 10 3.10 2.59 10.68
C ALA A 10 2.83 2.54 9.18
N LEU A 11 2.55 1.36 8.63
CA LEU A 11 2.17 1.19 7.22
C LEU A 11 0.99 2.09 6.85
N ALA A 12 -0.06 2.12 7.67
CA ALA A 12 -1.23 2.96 7.40
C ALA A 12 -0.89 4.47 7.34
N ARG A 13 -0.01 4.96 8.22
CA ARG A 13 0.45 6.36 8.20
C ARG A 13 1.26 6.67 6.95
N ASP A 14 2.13 5.75 6.53
CA ASP A 14 2.95 5.93 5.34
C ASP A 14 2.09 5.92 4.07
N LEU A 15 1.12 5.01 3.97
CA LEU A 15 0.16 4.99 2.86
C LEU A 15 -0.63 6.29 2.77
N LEU A 16 -1.05 6.86 3.91
CA LEU A 16 -1.71 8.16 3.94
C LEU A 16 -0.80 9.28 3.44
N ALA A 17 0.48 9.29 3.85
CA ALA A 17 1.46 10.27 3.38
C ALA A 17 1.76 10.14 1.88
N LEU A 18 1.67 8.93 1.32
CA LEU A 18 1.93 8.63 -0.08
C LEU A 18 0.72 8.81 -1.00
N ALA A 19 -0.48 9.01 -0.45
CA ALA A 19 -1.75 9.01 -1.20
C ALA A 19 -1.82 10.05 -2.34
N GLY A 20 -1.01 11.12 -2.30
CA GLY A 20 -0.93 12.11 -3.39
C GLY A 20 -0.15 11.64 -4.62
N PHE A 21 0.63 10.56 -4.50
CA PHE A 21 1.50 10.04 -5.57
C PHE A 21 1.20 8.58 -5.91
N TRP A 22 0.70 7.83 -4.94
CA TRP A 22 0.46 6.40 -5.05
C TRP A 22 -0.94 6.03 -4.55
N MET A 23 -1.60 5.13 -5.27
CA MET A 23 -2.84 4.49 -4.86
C MET A 23 -2.54 3.10 -4.30
N THR A 24 -3.20 2.74 -3.20
CA THR A 24 -3.12 1.38 -2.64
C THR A 24 -4.12 0.49 -3.35
N GLU A 25 -3.65 -0.51 -4.06
CA GLU A 25 -4.49 -1.44 -4.84
C GLU A 25 -5.02 -2.58 -3.96
N TRP A 26 -4.14 -3.20 -3.19
CA TRP A 26 -4.50 -4.22 -2.20
C TRP A 26 -3.43 -4.32 -1.12
N PHE A 27 -3.81 -4.98 -0.02
CA PHE A 27 -2.88 -5.36 1.04
C PHE A 27 -3.14 -6.80 1.50
N GLN A 28 -2.09 -7.46 1.98
CA GLN A 28 -2.14 -8.81 2.52
C GLN A 28 -1.28 -8.91 3.78
N PRO A 29 -1.86 -9.25 4.94
CA PRO A 29 -1.11 -9.71 6.10
C PRO A 29 -0.51 -11.09 5.83
N VAL A 30 0.73 -11.31 6.25
CA VAL A 30 1.49 -12.54 6.09
C VAL A 30 2.09 -12.93 7.44
N ASP A 31 1.72 -14.10 7.93
CA ASP A 31 2.35 -14.71 9.11
C ASP A 31 3.62 -15.46 8.67
N LEU A 32 4.77 -14.81 8.83
CA LEU A 32 6.08 -15.43 8.60
C LEU A 32 6.68 -16.05 9.88
N PHE A 33 6.05 -15.83 11.04
CA PHE A 33 6.58 -16.25 12.34
C PHE A 33 5.47 -16.87 13.20
N PRO A 34 5.06 -18.12 12.89
CA PRO A 34 3.97 -18.78 13.60
C PRO A 34 4.24 -18.87 15.10
N ARG A 35 3.19 -18.60 15.89
CA ARG A 35 3.23 -18.53 17.37
C ARG A 35 3.98 -17.33 17.93
N THR A 36 4.15 -16.27 17.15
CA THR A 36 4.56 -14.95 17.64
C THR A 36 3.43 -13.94 17.44
N ALA A 37 3.56 -12.75 18.02
CA ALA A 37 2.66 -11.63 17.74
C ALA A 37 3.06 -10.87 16.46
N HIS A 38 4.12 -11.29 15.78
CA HIS A 38 4.66 -10.60 14.61
C HIS A 38 3.80 -10.86 13.39
N VAL A 39 3.52 -9.80 12.62
CA VAL A 39 2.82 -9.90 11.35
C VAL A 39 3.52 -9.02 10.33
N GLU A 40 3.80 -9.56 9.16
CA GLU A 40 4.23 -8.76 8.03
C GLU A 40 3.02 -8.35 7.21
N CYS A 41 3.05 -7.17 6.62
CA CYS A 41 1.99 -6.63 5.77
C CYS A 41 2.60 -6.23 4.45
N LEU A 42 2.12 -6.84 3.37
CA LEU A 42 2.48 -6.50 1.99
C LEU A 42 1.38 -5.65 1.38
N ALA A 43 1.71 -4.47 0.86
CA ALA A 43 0.81 -3.62 0.11
C ALA A 43 1.31 -3.42 -1.33
N TRP A 44 0.41 -3.54 -2.30
CA TRP A 44 0.69 -3.17 -3.68
C TRP A 44 0.23 -1.75 -3.95
N LEU A 45 1.15 -0.92 -4.43
CA LEU A 45 0.90 0.46 -4.78
C LEU A 45 1.10 0.70 -6.27
N SER A 46 0.16 1.40 -6.90
CA SER A 46 0.25 1.92 -8.26
C SER A 46 0.44 3.44 -8.24
N PRO A 47 1.08 4.07 -9.23
CA PRO A 47 1.10 5.52 -9.32
C PRO A 47 -0.33 6.06 -9.49
N VAL A 48 -0.65 7.20 -8.87
CA VAL A 48 -1.88 7.91 -9.22
C VAL A 48 -1.77 8.36 -10.68
N SER A 49 -2.60 7.81 -11.56
CA SER A 49 -2.70 8.28 -12.94
C SER A 49 -3.26 9.70 -12.93
N SER A 50 -2.58 10.64 -13.57
CA SER A 50 -3.18 11.93 -13.93
C SER A 50 -4.49 11.66 -14.69
N PRO A 51 -5.55 12.45 -14.51
CA PRO A 51 -6.78 12.29 -15.27
C PRO A 51 -6.49 12.59 -16.75
N THR A 52 -6.16 11.55 -17.51
CA THR A 52 -6.15 11.59 -18.98
C THR A 52 -7.61 11.51 -19.40
N GLY A 53 -8.22 12.69 -19.61
CA GLY A 53 -9.65 12.80 -19.92
C GLY A 53 -10.08 14.21 -20.34
N LEU A 54 -9.32 14.85 -21.22
CA LEU A 54 -9.85 15.92 -22.09
C LEU A 54 -9.36 15.67 -23.53
N ALA A 55 -9.76 14.54 -24.10
CA ALA A 55 -9.76 14.29 -25.53
C ALA A 55 -10.66 13.07 -25.76
N ASP A 56 -11.94 13.33 -25.98
CA ASP A 56 -12.88 12.50 -26.75
C ASP A 56 -14.18 13.33 -26.90
N HIS A 57 -14.15 14.23 -27.89
CA HIS A 57 -15.33 14.77 -28.57
C HIS A 57 -15.23 14.36 -30.04
#